data_AF-A0A809QK13-F1
#
_entry.id   AF-A0A809QK13-F1
#
_cell.length_a   1.000
_cell.length_b   1.000
_cell.length_c   1.000
_cell.angle_alpha   90.00
_cell.angle_beta   90.00
_cell.angle_gamma   90.00
#
_symmetry.space_group_name_H-M   'P 1'
#
loop_
_entity.id
_entity.type
_entity.pdbx_description
1 polymer ?
#
loop_
_entity_poly.entity_id
_entity_poly.type
_entity_poly.pdbx_seq_one_letter_code
_entity_poly.pdbx_strand_id
1 'polypeptide(L)'
;MQTFDAYNRQRALQELGLGPLWLLRNIESPAPEPAMEAEPEVRQHSAPVVAKAAEPVVADAKPAVDAAWPEPEVVQHKHQPVAESLAQAFESMPEPDDWMPQDLPPVLSADNEPVVATLSWDELQPMVESCRLCGLCQGRKKAVFGTGDKQAKWLFVGEGPGYNENLQGLPFVGAAGQLLDNMLKSLGVPRGEQSYIANIVKCRPTDAQGKDRPPTADEIAACLPYLHRQIAMIKPQIIVALGKTAAVSLLGMDLETPVGQLRGKVHQFNGIPVVATYHPAYLLRKPADKAKAWADLCLAIKALPAN
;
A
#
# COMPACT_ATOMS: atom_id res chain seq x y z
N MET A 1 21.17 10.80 -26.75
CA MET A 1 21.37 9.49 -26.09
C MET A 1 22.52 9.64 -25.09
N GLN A 2 22.24 10.24 -23.93
CA GLN A 2 23.26 10.39 -22.88
C GLN A 2 23.35 9.07 -22.12
N THR A 3 24.55 8.50 -22.09
CA THR A 3 24.92 7.37 -21.25
C THR A 3 24.44 7.60 -19.83
N PHE A 4 23.70 6.64 -19.28
CA PHE A 4 23.32 6.61 -17.87
C PHE A 4 24.61 6.51 -17.04
N ASP A 5 25.19 7.67 -16.73
CA ASP A 5 26.57 7.85 -16.29
C ASP A 5 26.80 7.25 -14.89
N ALA A 6 28.06 6.94 -14.57
CA ALA A 6 28.49 6.47 -13.25
C ALA A 6 28.04 7.44 -12.13
N TYR A 7 27.96 8.74 -12.44
CA TYR A 7 27.43 9.79 -11.56
C TYR A 7 25.94 9.59 -11.23
N ASN A 8 25.11 9.25 -12.22
CA ASN A 8 23.69 8.95 -12.01
C ASN A 8 23.50 7.67 -11.21
N ARG A 9 24.35 6.67 -11.42
CA ARG A 9 24.33 5.43 -10.63
C ARG A 9 24.65 5.69 -9.16
N GLN A 10 25.67 6.47 -8.84
CA GLN A 10 26.05 6.75 -7.44
C GLN A 10 24.95 7.53 -6.70
N ARG A 11 24.37 8.54 -7.34
CA ARG A 11 23.24 9.30 -6.78
C ARG A 11 22.02 8.41 -6.55
N ALA A 12 21.67 7.57 -7.52
CA ALA A 12 20.56 6.64 -7.40
C ALA A 12 20.73 5.65 -6.23
N LEU A 13 21.94 5.11 -6.06
CA LEU A 13 22.25 4.24 -4.94
C LEU A 13 22.12 4.98 -3.60
N GLN A 14 22.56 6.23 -3.51
CA GLN A 14 22.40 7.05 -2.30
C GLN A 14 20.92 7.31 -1.96
N GLU A 15 20.09 7.68 -2.94
CA GLU A 15 18.65 7.91 -2.75
C GLU A 15 17.91 6.67 -2.22
N LEU A 16 18.29 5.49 -2.72
CA LEU A 16 17.75 4.22 -2.23
C LEU A 16 18.30 3.80 -0.86
N GLY A 17 19.29 4.50 -0.32
CA GLY A 17 20.01 4.10 0.88
C GLY A 17 20.86 2.84 0.66
N LEU A 18 21.29 2.59 -0.58
CA LEU A 18 22.23 1.56 -1.00
C LEU A 18 23.66 2.13 -1.00
N GLY A 19 24.05 2.77 0.12
CA GLY A 19 25.41 3.27 0.33
C GLY A 19 26.46 2.15 0.25
N PRO A 20 27.76 2.47 0.14
CA PRO A 20 28.79 1.43 0.05
C PRO A 20 28.70 0.52 1.28
N LEU A 21 28.41 -0.77 1.05
CA LEU A 21 28.43 -1.82 2.07
C LEU A 21 29.81 -2.01 2.71
N TRP A 22 30.82 -1.33 2.17
CA TRP A 22 32.19 -1.31 2.66
C TRP A 22 32.65 0.14 2.84
N LEU A 23 32.68 0.60 4.09
CA LEU A 23 33.62 1.64 4.49
C LEU A 23 35.00 0.96 4.55
N LEU A 24 35.95 1.44 3.75
CA LEU A 24 37.37 1.14 3.99
C LEU A 24 37.68 1.57 5.42
N ARG A 25 38.15 0.65 6.27
CA ARG A 25 38.46 0.91 7.69
C ARG A 25 39.51 1.99 7.95
N ASN A 26 40.07 2.62 6.90
CA ASN A 26 41.23 3.51 7.00
C ASN A 26 41.03 4.82 6.22
N ILE A 27 39.94 5.54 6.46
CA ILE A 27 39.94 6.99 6.25
C ILE A 27 39.61 7.59 7.61
N GLU A 28 40.61 8.20 8.23
CA GLU A 28 40.55 8.83 9.55
C GLU A 28 39.30 9.73 9.63
N SER A 29 38.44 9.45 10.61
CA SER A 29 37.37 10.36 11.00
C SER A 29 38.00 11.71 11.38
N PRO A 30 37.48 12.86 10.91
CA PRO A 30 37.93 14.14 11.43
C PRO A 30 37.61 14.19 12.94
N ALA A 31 38.59 14.66 13.72
CA ALA A 31 38.53 14.70 15.17
C ALA A 31 37.31 15.50 15.67
N PRO A 32 36.63 15.06 16.74
CA PRO A 32 35.57 15.85 17.35
C PRO A 32 36.15 17.15 17.93
N GLU A 33 35.48 18.27 17.67
CA GLU A 33 35.82 19.58 18.22
C GLU A 33 35.82 19.56 19.76
N PRO A 34 36.72 20.32 20.42
CA PRO A 34 36.84 20.31 21.86
C PRO A 34 35.61 20.99 22.52
N ALA A 35 35.04 20.29 23.50
CA ALA A 35 33.94 20.79 24.32
C ALA A 35 34.37 22.06 25.08
N MET A 36 33.61 23.14 24.91
CA MET A 36 33.73 24.34 25.74
C MET A 36 33.33 24.03 27.18
N GLU A 37 34.25 24.33 28.09
CA GLU A 37 34.09 24.29 29.54
C GLU A 37 33.03 25.33 29.99
N ALA A 38 32.07 24.89 30.79
CA ALA A 38 31.15 25.75 31.50
C ALA A 38 31.58 25.83 32.97
N GLU A 39 31.96 27.03 33.42
CA GLU A 39 32.16 27.33 34.85
C GLU A 39 30.83 27.69 35.55
N PRO A 40 30.73 27.53 36.89
CA PRO A 40 29.48 27.30 37.62
C PRO A 40 29.03 28.46 38.53
N GLU A 41 27.74 28.47 38.90
CA GLU A 41 27.08 28.95 40.15
C GLU A 41 25.62 29.41 39.84
N VAL A 42 24.54 29.25 40.63
CA VAL A 42 24.30 29.14 42.07
C VAL A 42 23.08 28.23 42.35
N ARG A 43 23.14 27.51 43.48
CA ARG A 43 22.11 26.64 44.09
C ARG A 43 20.88 27.41 44.61
N GLN A 44 19.69 26.81 44.49
CA GLN A 44 18.70 26.84 45.58
C GLN A 44 18.13 25.43 45.84
N HIS A 45 17.96 25.16 47.13
CA HIS A 45 17.77 23.85 47.77
C HIS A 45 16.31 23.38 47.75
N SER A 46 16.12 22.06 47.65
CA SER A 46 15.25 21.30 48.55
C SER A 46 15.70 19.84 48.64
N ALA A 47 15.76 19.33 49.87
CA ALA A 47 16.51 18.17 50.35
C ALA A 47 15.76 16.81 50.16
N PRO A 48 16.37 15.66 50.52
CA PRO A 48 16.26 14.39 49.78
C PRO A 48 15.30 13.36 50.39
N VAL A 49 14.90 12.37 49.58
CA VAL A 49 14.44 11.06 50.06
C VAL A 49 15.40 9.99 49.52
N VAL A 50 16.07 9.33 50.46
CA VAL A 50 17.06 8.28 50.27
C VAL A 50 16.36 6.98 49.88
N ALA A 51 16.67 6.43 48.70
CA ALA A 51 16.33 5.05 48.34
C ALA A 51 17.53 4.15 48.62
N LYS A 52 17.40 3.29 49.64
CA LYS A 52 18.34 2.22 49.98
C LYS A 52 18.09 1.03 49.07
N ALA A 53 19.15 0.50 48.48
CA ALA A 53 19.17 -0.77 47.76
C ALA A 53 18.90 -1.95 48.72
N ALA A 54 18.16 -2.95 48.23
CA ALA A 54 17.98 -4.25 48.87
C ALA A 54 18.21 -5.38 47.85
N GLU A 55 18.94 -6.40 48.29
CA GLU A 55 19.39 -7.60 47.60
C GLU A 55 18.25 -8.57 47.20
N PRO A 56 18.52 -9.53 46.28
CA PRO A 56 17.47 -10.37 45.69
C PRO A 56 17.11 -11.55 46.60
N VAL A 57 15.81 -11.74 46.83
CA VAL A 57 15.28 -12.92 47.52
C VAL A 57 14.83 -13.94 46.48
N VAL A 58 15.48 -15.10 46.52
CA VAL A 58 15.12 -16.31 45.79
C VAL A 58 13.87 -16.90 46.45
N ALA A 59 12.81 -17.13 45.69
CA ALA A 59 11.63 -17.86 46.16
C ALA A 59 11.27 -18.95 45.14
N ASP A 60 11.46 -20.19 45.58
CA ASP A 60 10.93 -21.42 45.00
C ASP A 60 9.41 -21.33 44.83
N ALA A 61 8.94 -21.49 43.59
CA ALA A 61 7.54 -21.77 43.30
C ALA A 61 7.46 -23.06 42.47
N LYS A 62 6.98 -24.13 43.12
CA LYS A 62 6.57 -25.38 42.48
C LYS A 62 5.35 -25.14 41.58
N PRO A 63 5.24 -25.82 40.42
CA PRO A 63 4.03 -25.75 39.60
C PRO A 63 2.94 -26.63 40.22
N ALA A 64 1.78 -26.04 40.51
CA ALA A 64 0.55 -26.77 40.77
C ALA A 64 -0.18 -26.96 39.43
N VAL A 65 -0.23 -28.20 38.97
CA VAL A 65 -1.12 -28.69 37.92
C VAL A 65 -2.38 -29.26 38.57
N ASP A 66 -3.46 -29.30 37.78
CA ASP A 66 -4.77 -29.92 38.04
C ASP A 66 -5.87 -29.00 38.60
N ALA A 67 -6.36 -28.12 37.72
CA ALA A 67 -7.74 -27.62 37.78
C ALA A 67 -8.47 -28.06 36.50
N ALA A 68 -9.21 -29.16 36.62
CA ALA A 68 -10.12 -29.65 35.59
C ALA A 68 -11.22 -28.61 35.33
N TRP A 69 -11.45 -28.28 34.06
CA TRP A 69 -12.55 -27.42 33.65
C TRP A 69 -13.87 -28.22 33.74
N PRO A 70 -14.93 -27.70 34.38
CA PRO A 70 -16.22 -28.36 34.34
C PRO A 70 -16.80 -28.29 32.92
N GLU A 71 -17.24 -29.44 32.40
CA GLU A 71 -17.95 -29.51 31.12
C GLU A 71 -19.29 -28.77 31.21
N PRO A 72 -19.67 -27.97 30.19
CA PRO A 72 -20.95 -27.28 30.19
C PRO A 72 -22.10 -28.28 30.00
N GLU A 73 -23.13 -28.15 30.85
CA GLU A 73 -24.40 -28.87 30.73
C GLU A 73 -25.08 -28.56 29.39
N VAL A 74 -25.30 -29.60 28.59
CA VAL A 74 -26.05 -29.51 27.33
C VAL A 74 -27.54 -29.43 27.65
N VAL A 75 -28.09 -28.22 27.66
CA VAL A 75 -29.54 -28.01 27.67
C VAL A 75 -30.10 -28.36 26.28
N GLN A 76 -30.78 -29.49 26.17
CA GLN A 76 -31.49 -29.88 24.96
C GLN A 76 -32.73 -28.99 24.77
N HIS A 77 -32.58 -27.90 24.04
CA HIS A 77 -33.73 -27.22 23.44
C HIS A 77 -34.22 -28.05 22.26
N LYS A 78 -35.51 -28.40 22.25
CA LYS A 78 -36.17 -29.01 21.09
C LYS A 78 -36.05 -28.05 19.91
N HIS A 79 -35.16 -28.34 18.97
CA HIS A 79 -35.06 -27.61 17.72
C HIS A 79 -36.33 -27.85 16.89
N GLN A 80 -37.16 -26.82 16.76
CA GLN A 80 -38.01 -26.71 15.58
C GLN A 80 -37.12 -26.46 14.35
N PRO A 81 -37.41 -27.07 13.20
CA PRO A 81 -36.61 -26.87 11.99
C PRO A 81 -36.68 -25.40 11.56
N VAL A 82 -35.51 -24.75 11.50
CA VAL A 82 -35.30 -23.32 11.17
C VAL A 82 -35.85 -22.95 9.78
N ALA A 83 -36.08 -23.95 8.92
CA ALA A 83 -36.62 -23.75 7.57
C ALA A 83 -38.08 -23.26 7.54
N GLU A 84 -38.93 -23.70 8.50
CA GLU A 84 -40.35 -23.32 8.50
C GLU A 84 -40.59 -21.91 9.08
N SER A 85 -39.75 -21.45 10.02
CA SER A 85 -39.91 -20.09 10.59
C SER A 85 -39.32 -18.99 9.70
N LEU A 86 -38.34 -19.31 8.85
CA LEU A 86 -37.82 -18.38 7.85
C LEU A 86 -38.79 -18.19 6.68
N ALA A 87 -39.48 -19.24 6.24
CA ALA A 87 -40.47 -19.16 5.18
C ALA A 87 -41.67 -18.28 5.58
N GLN A 88 -42.21 -18.47 6.79
CA GLN A 88 -43.31 -17.65 7.31
C GLN A 88 -42.91 -16.18 7.57
N ALA A 89 -41.65 -15.91 7.89
CA ALA A 89 -41.14 -14.55 8.02
C ALA A 89 -41.00 -13.85 6.65
N PHE A 90 -40.64 -14.58 5.60
CA PHE A 90 -40.54 -14.03 4.24
C PHE A 90 -41.92 -13.73 3.62
N GLU A 91 -42.93 -14.55 3.92
CA GLU A 91 -44.28 -14.42 3.37
C GLU A 91 -45.09 -13.25 3.96
N SER A 92 -44.61 -12.66 5.05
CA SER A 92 -45.22 -11.50 5.73
C SER A 92 -44.45 -10.19 5.52
N MET A 93 -43.37 -10.21 4.74
CA MET A 93 -42.66 -8.99 4.36
C MET A 93 -43.32 -8.34 3.14
N PRO A 94 -43.56 -7.01 3.16
CA PRO A 94 -44.02 -6.31 1.96
C PRO A 94 -43.00 -6.45 0.83
N GLU A 95 -43.48 -6.44 -0.42
CA GLU A 95 -42.63 -6.61 -1.60
C GLU A 95 -41.47 -5.57 -1.60
N PRO A 96 -40.28 -5.94 -2.13
CA PRO A 96 -39.07 -5.11 -2.04
C PRO A 96 -39.20 -3.70 -2.59
N ASP A 97 -40.19 -3.45 -3.46
CA ASP A 97 -40.39 -2.18 -4.15
C ASP A 97 -40.98 -1.06 -3.25
N ASP A 98 -41.54 -1.38 -2.08
CA ASP A 98 -42.24 -0.39 -1.25
C ASP A 98 -41.35 0.36 -0.22
N TRP A 99 -40.11 -0.08 0.01
CA TRP A 99 -39.22 0.54 1.00
C TRP A 99 -37.84 0.95 0.47
N MET A 100 -37.52 0.63 -0.79
CA MET A 100 -36.25 1.03 -1.39
C MET A 100 -36.31 2.48 -1.91
N PRO A 101 -35.39 3.36 -1.51
CA PRO A 101 -35.27 4.68 -2.12
C PRO A 101 -35.07 4.52 -3.63
N GLN A 102 -35.94 5.11 -4.44
CA GLN A 102 -35.89 5.06 -5.91
C GLN A 102 -34.63 5.74 -6.50
N ASP A 103 -33.83 6.39 -5.65
CA ASP A 103 -32.57 7.07 -5.97
C ASP A 103 -31.33 6.32 -5.46
N LEU A 104 -31.37 4.99 -5.37
CA LEU A 104 -30.14 4.21 -5.21
C LEU A 104 -29.33 4.32 -6.52
N PRO A 105 -28.09 4.85 -6.49
CA PRO A 105 -27.25 4.86 -7.68
C PRO A 105 -27.09 3.41 -8.16
N PRO A 106 -27.14 3.15 -9.48
CA PRO A 106 -27.19 1.80 -9.99
C PRO A 106 -26.01 0.98 -9.45
N VAL A 107 -26.33 -0.17 -8.85
CA VAL A 107 -25.34 -1.18 -8.46
C VAL A 107 -24.71 -1.65 -9.75
N LEU A 108 -23.44 -1.30 -10.00
CA LEU A 108 -22.82 -1.61 -11.28
C LEU A 108 -22.46 -3.10 -11.33
N SER A 109 -23.23 -3.86 -12.11
CA SER A 109 -22.87 -5.17 -12.66
C SER A 109 -21.75 -5.02 -13.71
N ALA A 110 -21.25 -6.16 -14.21
CA ALA A 110 -20.24 -6.27 -15.28
C ALA A 110 -20.56 -5.44 -16.56
N ASP A 111 -21.79 -4.93 -16.68
CA ASP A 111 -22.31 -4.13 -17.79
C ASP A 111 -21.83 -2.66 -17.81
N ASN A 112 -21.03 -2.19 -16.83
CA ASN A 112 -20.63 -0.78 -16.71
C ASN A 112 -19.19 -0.44 -17.11
N GLU A 113 -18.38 -1.44 -17.46
CA GLU A 113 -17.10 -1.20 -18.13
C GLU A 113 -17.21 -0.25 -19.34
N PRO A 114 -18.24 -0.35 -20.23
CA PRO A 114 -18.39 0.58 -21.35
C PRO A 114 -18.64 2.03 -20.92
N VAL A 115 -19.31 2.28 -19.80
CA VAL A 115 -19.55 3.64 -19.31
C VAL A 115 -18.23 4.26 -18.83
N VAL A 116 -17.53 3.57 -17.93
CA VAL A 116 -16.25 4.05 -17.37
C VAL A 116 -15.20 4.28 -18.46
N ALA A 117 -15.20 3.44 -19.51
CA ALA A 117 -14.28 3.54 -20.63
C ALA A 117 -14.39 4.85 -21.43
N THR A 118 -15.51 5.59 -21.33
CA THR A 118 -15.75 6.81 -22.11
C THR A 118 -15.51 8.12 -21.33
N LEU A 119 -15.44 8.07 -20.00
CA LEU A 119 -15.43 9.26 -19.14
C LEU A 119 -14.18 10.13 -19.27
N SER A 120 -14.33 11.43 -19.35
CA SER A 120 -13.23 12.39 -19.24
C SER A 120 -12.62 12.42 -17.84
N TRP A 121 -11.49 13.12 -17.65
CA TRP A 121 -10.88 13.29 -16.32
C TRP A 121 -11.84 13.94 -15.32
N ASP A 122 -12.59 14.94 -15.77
CA ASP A 122 -13.49 15.74 -14.94
C ASP A 122 -14.74 14.96 -14.53
N GLU A 123 -15.06 13.87 -15.24
CA GLU A 123 -16.14 12.93 -14.89
C GLU A 123 -15.62 11.74 -14.09
N LEU A 124 -14.43 11.21 -14.44
CA LEU A 124 -13.88 10.01 -13.82
C LEU A 124 -13.52 10.24 -12.34
N GLN A 125 -12.95 11.40 -12.01
CA GLN A 125 -12.57 11.71 -10.63
C GLN A 125 -13.78 11.75 -9.67
N PRO A 126 -14.83 12.55 -9.92
CA PRO A 126 -16.00 12.56 -9.03
C PRO A 126 -16.71 11.20 -9.00
N MET A 127 -16.68 10.42 -10.08
CA MET A 127 -17.19 9.04 -10.07
C MET A 127 -16.42 8.14 -9.10
N VAL A 128 -15.08 8.23 -9.06
CA VAL A 128 -14.27 7.47 -8.09
C VAL A 128 -14.53 7.93 -6.65
N GLU A 129 -14.67 9.24 -6.43
CA GLU A 129 -14.94 9.81 -5.11
C GLU A 129 -16.30 9.35 -4.54
N SER A 130 -17.30 9.20 -5.40
CA SER A 130 -18.66 8.75 -5.07
C SER A 130 -18.89 7.24 -5.22
N CYS A 131 -17.96 6.50 -5.80
CA CYS A 131 -18.06 5.06 -6.09
C CYS A 131 -18.51 4.20 -4.90
N ARG A 132 -19.45 3.27 -5.13
CA ARG A 132 -19.99 2.33 -4.12
C ARG A 132 -19.94 0.85 -4.56
N LEU A 133 -19.05 0.52 -5.51
CA LEU A 133 -19.08 -0.78 -6.21
C LEU A 133 -18.55 -1.96 -5.40
N CYS A 134 -17.86 -1.71 -4.29
CA CYS A 134 -17.36 -2.77 -3.41
C CYS A 134 -17.39 -2.31 -1.95
N GLY A 135 -17.29 -3.26 -1.02
CA GLY A 135 -17.38 -2.99 0.42
C GLY A 135 -16.34 -1.99 0.95
N LEU A 136 -15.22 -1.78 0.25
CA LEU A 136 -14.18 -0.83 0.65
C LEU A 136 -14.68 0.62 0.77
N CYS A 137 -15.77 0.98 0.08
CA CYS A 137 -16.34 2.32 0.18
C CYS A 137 -16.91 2.65 1.57
N GLN A 138 -17.26 1.65 2.37
CA GLN A 138 -17.86 1.83 3.69
C GLN A 138 -16.84 2.29 4.74
N GLY A 139 -15.59 1.83 4.62
CA GLY A 139 -14.51 2.14 5.56
C GLY A 139 -13.62 3.32 5.16
N ARG A 140 -13.75 3.84 3.93
CA ARG A 140 -12.88 4.92 3.43
C ARG A 140 -13.23 6.27 4.07
N LYS A 141 -12.21 7.11 4.26
CA LYS A 141 -12.39 8.53 4.58
C LYS A 141 -12.36 9.36 3.30
N LYS A 142 -11.36 9.12 2.44
CA LYS A 142 -11.27 9.67 1.09
C LYS A 142 -10.90 8.56 0.12
N ALA A 143 -11.51 8.59 -1.06
CA ALA A 143 -11.00 7.81 -2.18
C ALA A 143 -9.67 8.43 -2.64
N VAL A 144 -8.76 7.58 -3.11
CA VAL A 144 -7.45 7.99 -3.62
C VAL A 144 -7.41 7.69 -5.11
N PHE A 145 -7.70 8.72 -5.90
CA PHE A 145 -7.85 8.61 -7.34
C PHE A 145 -6.52 8.30 -8.04
N GLY A 146 -5.51 9.09 -7.74
CA GLY A 146 -4.20 9.13 -8.39
C GLY A 146 -3.68 10.57 -8.41
N THR A 147 -2.38 10.76 -8.63
CA THR A 147 -1.79 12.11 -8.75
C THR A 147 -0.62 12.12 -9.71
N GLY A 148 -0.45 13.23 -10.41
CA GLY A 148 0.68 13.51 -11.27
C GLY A 148 0.29 14.07 -12.63
N ASP A 149 1.20 13.96 -13.58
CA ASP A 149 1.04 14.49 -14.93
C ASP A 149 0.02 13.64 -15.72
N LYS A 150 -1.04 14.27 -16.24
CA LYS A 150 -2.08 13.60 -17.05
C LYS A 150 -1.54 13.12 -18.41
N GLN A 151 -0.35 13.55 -18.82
CA GLN A 151 0.40 13.08 -19.99
C GLN A 151 1.74 12.42 -19.58
N ALA A 152 1.79 11.84 -18.37
CA ALA A 152 2.98 11.21 -17.85
C ALA A 152 3.54 10.12 -18.77
N LYS A 153 4.87 10.14 -18.97
CA LYS A 153 5.58 9.05 -19.63
C LYS A 153 5.68 7.81 -18.74
N TRP A 154 5.78 8.02 -17.44
CA TRP A 154 5.91 6.97 -16.43
C TRP A 154 4.63 6.84 -15.61
N LEU A 155 4.06 5.65 -15.57
CA LEU A 155 2.96 5.32 -14.66
C LEU A 155 3.46 4.36 -13.57
N PHE A 156 3.29 4.74 -12.31
CA PHE A 156 3.58 3.88 -11.16
C PHE A 156 2.27 3.40 -10.54
N VAL A 157 2.11 2.09 -10.42
CA VAL A 157 0.87 1.47 -9.92
C VAL A 157 1.16 0.67 -8.66
N GLY A 158 0.56 1.08 -7.53
CA GLY A 158 0.58 0.36 -6.26
C GLY A 158 -0.66 -0.51 -6.04
N GLU A 159 -0.74 -1.13 -4.86
CA GLU A 159 -1.85 -2.00 -4.46
C GLU A 159 -3.11 -1.21 -4.11
N GLY A 160 -3.03 -0.33 -3.11
CA GLY A 160 -4.15 0.40 -2.55
C GLY A 160 -3.70 1.46 -1.55
N PRO A 161 -4.60 2.34 -1.09
CA PRO A 161 -4.32 3.33 -0.06
C PRO A 161 -4.00 2.67 1.28
N GLY A 162 -3.03 3.21 2.02
CA GLY A 162 -2.83 2.92 3.44
C GLY A 162 -3.57 3.94 4.33
N TYR A 163 -3.24 3.92 5.62
CA TYR A 163 -3.85 4.81 6.62
C TYR A 163 -3.72 6.31 6.27
N ASN A 164 -2.51 6.77 5.93
CA ASN A 164 -2.27 8.19 5.66
C ASN A 164 -2.90 8.62 4.34
N GLU A 165 -2.84 7.76 3.32
CA GLU A 165 -3.43 8.01 2.01
C GLU A 165 -4.95 8.14 2.13
N ASN A 166 -5.60 7.29 2.94
CA ASN A 166 -7.04 7.36 3.19
C ASN A 166 -7.49 8.68 3.85
N LEU A 167 -6.66 9.26 4.71
CA LEU A 167 -6.94 10.55 5.34
C LEU A 167 -6.74 11.73 4.39
N GLN A 168 -5.68 11.68 3.57
CA GLN A 168 -5.28 12.80 2.72
C GLN A 168 -5.98 12.78 1.36
N GLY A 169 -6.37 11.61 0.85
CA GLY A 169 -6.89 11.44 -0.51
C GLY A 169 -5.79 11.38 -1.58
N LEU A 170 -4.52 11.28 -1.16
CA LEU A 170 -3.34 11.32 -2.04
C LEU A 170 -2.58 9.99 -1.95
N PRO A 171 -2.10 9.45 -3.08
CA PRO A 171 -1.40 8.17 -3.09
C PRO A 171 0.04 8.32 -2.60
N PHE A 172 0.53 7.30 -1.87
CA PHE A 172 1.93 7.21 -1.44
C PHE A 172 2.41 8.47 -0.70
N VAL A 173 1.77 8.80 0.43
CA VAL A 173 2.13 9.94 1.30
C VAL A 173 2.80 9.51 2.61
N GLY A 174 2.71 8.23 2.99
CA GLY A 174 3.41 7.67 4.15
C GLY A 174 4.90 7.39 3.91
N ALA A 175 5.52 6.63 4.82
CA ALA A 175 6.94 6.23 4.71
C ALA A 175 7.25 5.45 3.41
N ALA A 176 6.32 4.60 2.98
CA ALA A 176 6.41 3.91 1.69
C ALA A 176 6.42 4.89 0.52
N GLY A 177 5.69 6.00 0.64
CA GLY A 177 5.67 7.07 -0.34
C GLY A 177 6.97 7.87 -0.42
N GLN A 178 7.58 8.16 0.73
CA GLN A 178 8.90 8.81 0.76
C GLN A 178 9.98 7.95 0.09
N LEU A 179 9.95 6.63 0.30
CA LEU A 179 10.85 5.72 -0.42
C LEU A 179 10.55 5.71 -1.93
N LEU A 180 9.27 5.73 -2.33
CA LEU A 180 8.91 5.87 -3.74
C LEU A 180 9.45 7.18 -4.32
N ASP A 181 9.36 8.30 -3.60
CA ASP A 181 9.90 9.58 -4.06
C ASP A 181 11.42 9.53 -4.29
N ASN A 182 12.15 8.82 -3.43
CA ASN A 182 13.58 8.59 -3.65
C ASN A 182 13.86 7.69 -4.86
N MET A 183 13.03 6.65 -5.07
CA MET A 183 13.09 5.82 -6.28
C MET A 183 12.84 6.67 -7.54
N LEU A 184 11.85 7.57 -7.51
CA LEU A 184 11.53 8.48 -8.60
C LEU A 184 12.68 9.47 -8.89
N LYS A 185 13.26 10.07 -7.86
CA LYS A 185 14.47 10.92 -7.98
C LYS A 185 15.64 10.18 -8.60
N SER A 186 15.83 8.91 -8.24
CA SER A 186 16.90 8.06 -8.80
C SER A 186 16.76 7.81 -10.31
N LEU A 187 15.53 7.90 -10.84
CA LEU A 187 15.22 7.81 -12.26
C LEU A 187 15.35 9.16 -12.99
N GLY A 188 15.50 10.26 -12.25
CA GLY A 188 15.39 11.62 -12.81
C GLY A 188 13.96 12.00 -13.18
N VAL A 189 12.95 11.34 -12.61
CA VAL A 189 11.53 11.55 -12.90
C VAL A 189 10.81 11.89 -11.59
N PRO A 190 10.86 13.15 -11.12
CA PRO A 190 10.26 13.52 -9.85
C PRO A 190 8.73 13.35 -9.90
N ARG A 191 8.12 13.19 -8.72
CA ARG A 191 6.66 13.10 -8.60
C ARG A 191 5.99 14.32 -9.21
N GLY A 192 5.00 14.10 -10.07
CA GLY A 192 4.19 15.16 -10.65
C GLY A 192 4.69 15.70 -11.99
N GLU A 193 5.94 15.42 -12.36
CA GLU A 193 6.51 15.80 -13.65
C GLU A 193 6.87 14.54 -14.42
N GLN A 194 6.25 14.33 -15.60
CA GLN A 194 6.44 13.12 -16.42
C GLN A 194 6.09 11.79 -15.71
N SER A 195 5.57 11.84 -14.47
CA SER A 195 5.12 10.70 -13.68
C SER A 195 3.68 10.87 -13.22
N TYR A 196 2.96 9.75 -13.23
CA TYR A 196 1.65 9.60 -12.61
C TYR A 196 1.68 8.42 -11.66
N ILE A 197 1.06 8.56 -10.49
CA ILE A 197 1.02 7.54 -9.45
C ILE A 197 -0.43 7.19 -9.17
N ALA A 198 -0.75 5.91 -9.26
CA ALA A 198 -2.08 5.36 -9.01
C ALA A 198 -1.99 4.04 -8.24
N ASN A 199 -3.14 3.50 -7.84
CA ASN A 199 -3.27 2.17 -7.24
C ASN A 199 -4.31 1.34 -8.00
N ILE A 200 -4.24 0.01 -7.82
CA ILE A 200 -5.26 -0.94 -8.29
C ILE A 200 -6.62 -0.61 -7.67
N VAL A 201 -6.71 -0.60 -6.34
CA VAL A 201 -7.93 -0.16 -5.64
C VAL A 201 -7.82 1.29 -5.19
N LYS A 202 -8.93 2.02 -5.21
CA LYS A 202 -8.99 3.46 -4.84
C LYS A 202 -9.39 3.71 -3.39
N CYS A 203 -9.69 2.66 -2.63
CA CYS A 203 -10.17 2.74 -1.24
C CYS A 203 -9.28 1.85 -0.36
N ARG A 204 -9.04 2.25 0.90
CA ARG A 204 -8.16 1.51 1.82
C ARG A 204 -8.76 0.15 2.20
N PRO A 205 -8.11 -0.98 1.86
CA PRO A 205 -8.53 -2.30 2.31
C PRO A 205 -8.08 -2.58 3.74
N THR A 206 -9.04 -2.87 4.62
CA THR A 206 -8.78 -3.25 6.02
C THR A 206 -9.42 -4.59 6.40
N ASP A 207 -8.81 -5.30 7.33
CA ASP A 207 -9.44 -6.44 8.02
C ASP A 207 -10.43 -5.97 9.10
N ALA A 208 -11.05 -6.93 9.80
CA ALA A 208 -12.03 -6.66 10.85
C ALA A 208 -11.44 -5.89 12.05
N GLN A 209 -10.11 -5.89 12.19
CA GLN A 209 -9.37 -5.18 13.23
C GLN A 209 -8.88 -3.80 12.77
N GLY A 210 -9.18 -3.39 11.54
CA GLY A 210 -8.80 -2.09 10.98
C GLY A 210 -7.35 -2.03 10.48
N LYS A 211 -6.67 -3.17 10.35
CA LYS A 211 -5.31 -3.27 9.83
C LYS A 211 -5.32 -3.45 8.32
N ASP A 212 -4.29 -2.91 7.66
CA ASP A 212 -4.13 -3.02 6.20
C ASP A 212 -3.99 -4.48 5.77
N ARG A 213 -4.76 -4.85 4.73
CA ARG A 213 -4.70 -6.16 4.08
C ARG A 213 -4.63 -5.99 2.55
N PRO A 214 -4.21 -7.02 1.80
CA PRO A 214 -4.41 -7.03 0.36
C PRO A 214 -5.91 -6.95 0.00
N PRO A 215 -6.28 -6.28 -1.10
CA PRO A 215 -7.64 -6.29 -1.61
C PRO A 215 -8.01 -7.69 -2.15
N THR A 216 -9.30 -8.03 -2.08
CA THR A 216 -9.81 -9.31 -2.63
C THR A 216 -9.93 -9.26 -4.15
N ALA A 217 -10.12 -10.42 -4.78
CA ALA A 217 -10.35 -10.52 -6.23
C ALA A 217 -11.53 -9.63 -6.68
N ASP A 218 -12.64 -9.67 -5.94
CA ASP A 218 -13.85 -8.89 -6.25
C ASP A 218 -13.61 -7.39 -6.09
N GLU A 219 -12.88 -6.98 -5.05
CA GLU A 219 -12.52 -5.58 -4.84
C GLU A 219 -11.60 -5.05 -5.95
N ILE A 220 -10.65 -5.88 -6.40
CA ILE A 220 -9.77 -5.60 -7.53
C ILE A 220 -10.61 -5.47 -8.81
N ALA A 221 -11.46 -6.46 -9.12
CA ALA A 221 -12.29 -6.48 -10.32
C ALA A 221 -13.23 -5.26 -10.40
N ALA A 222 -13.85 -4.88 -9.29
CA ALA A 222 -14.72 -3.71 -9.22
C ALA A 222 -13.99 -2.37 -9.44
N CYS A 223 -12.69 -2.29 -9.12
CA CYS A 223 -11.92 -1.05 -9.18
C CYS A 223 -11.03 -0.92 -10.43
N LEU A 224 -10.66 -2.05 -11.05
CA LEU A 224 -9.79 -2.10 -12.22
C LEU A 224 -10.24 -1.20 -13.38
N PRO A 225 -11.54 -1.10 -13.73
CA PRO A 225 -12.00 -0.27 -14.83
C PRO A 225 -11.58 1.20 -14.71
N TYR A 226 -11.52 1.75 -13.48
CA TYR A 226 -11.05 3.12 -13.25
C TYR A 226 -9.56 3.27 -13.61
N LEU A 227 -8.73 2.29 -13.23
CA LEU A 227 -7.31 2.31 -13.57
C LEU A 227 -7.10 2.10 -15.08
N HIS A 228 -7.85 1.20 -15.71
CA HIS A 228 -7.80 1.00 -17.16
C HIS A 228 -8.13 2.31 -17.90
N ARG A 229 -9.17 3.02 -17.45
CA ARG A 229 -9.50 4.32 -18.02
C ARG A 229 -8.39 5.36 -17.81
N GLN A 230 -7.78 5.41 -16.62
CA GLN A 230 -6.62 6.27 -16.37
C GLN A 230 -5.46 5.94 -17.32
N ILE A 231 -5.12 4.67 -17.51
CA ILE A 231 -4.05 4.24 -18.43
C ILE A 231 -4.39 4.65 -19.88
N ALA A 232 -5.64 4.46 -20.32
CA ALA A 232 -6.07 4.82 -21.66
C ALA A 232 -6.02 6.33 -21.95
N MET A 233 -6.24 7.16 -20.92
CA MET A 233 -6.13 8.62 -21.03
C MET A 233 -4.68 9.11 -20.97
N ILE A 234 -3.86 8.54 -20.07
CA ILE A 234 -2.45 8.93 -19.89
C ILE A 234 -1.60 8.48 -21.09
N LYS A 235 -1.86 7.26 -21.59
CA LYS A 235 -1.04 6.56 -22.60
C LYS A 235 0.46 6.60 -22.24
N PRO A 236 0.84 6.06 -21.06
CA PRO A 236 2.21 6.12 -20.61
C PRO A 236 3.12 5.31 -21.55
N GLN A 237 4.39 5.69 -21.62
CA GLN A 237 5.39 4.94 -22.37
C GLN A 237 5.87 3.71 -21.59
N ILE A 238 5.69 3.70 -20.26
CA ILE A 238 6.03 2.56 -19.40
C ILE A 238 5.19 2.54 -18.12
N ILE A 239 4.89 1.33 -17.64
CA ILE A 239 4.25 1.10 -16.35
C ILE A 239 5.20 0.37 -15.40
N VAL A 240 5.34 0.87 -14.19
CA VAL A 240 6.06 0.21 -13.09
C VAL A 240 5.05 -0.30 -12.07
N ALA A 241 4.89 -1.61 -12.00
CA ALA A 241 3.97 -2.27 -11.07
C ALA A 241 4.68 -2.52 -9.73
N LEU A 242 4.24 -1.83 -8.68
CA LEU A 242 4.83 -1.86 -7.35
C LEU A 242 4.14 -2.95 -6.51
N GLY A 243 4.78 -4.11 -6.39
CA GLY A 243 4.31 -5.22 -5.57
C GLY A 243 3.49 -6.28 -6.31
N LYS A 244 3.11 -7.32 -5.57
CA LYS A 244 2.41 -8.50 -6.09
C LYS A 244 1.08 -8.12 -6.71
N THR A 245 0.19 -7.50 -5.94
CA THR A 245 -1.18 -7.14 -6.36
C THR A 245 -1.17 -6.29 -7.63
N ALA A 246 -0.35 -5.23 -7.68
CA ALA A 246 -0.22 -4.39 -8.87
C ALA A 246 0.24 -5.19 -10.10
N ALA A 247 1.25 -6.05 -9.94
CA ALA A 247 1.80 -6.83 -11.04
C ALA A 247 0.80 -7.88 -11.55
N VAL A 248 0.19 -8.67 -10.68
CA VAL A 248 -0.73 -9.74 -11.10
C VAL A 248 -2.02 -9.17 -11.70
N SER A 249 -2.57 -8.09 -11.12
CA SER A 249 -3.79 -7.47 -11.62
C SER A 249 -3.61 -6.82 -12.98
N LEU A 250 -2.48 -6.13 -13.23
CA LEU A 250 -2.20 -5.56 -14.55
C LEU A 250 -1.91 -6.64 -15.59
N LEU A 251 -1.22 -7.72 -15.22
CA LEU A 251 -0.80 -8.75 -16.17
C LEU A 251 -1.84 -9.86 -16.37
N GLY A 252 -3.00 -9.79 -15.70
CA GLY A 252 -4.03 -10.83 -15.76
C GLY A 252 -3.53 -12.19 -15.25
N MET A 253 -2.63 -12.18 -14.27
CA MET A 253 -2.03 -13.39 -13.70
C MET A 253 -2.81 -13.87 -12.47
N ASP A 254 -2.62 -15.13 -12.09
CA ASP A 254 -3.20 -15.69 -10.87
C ASP A 254 -2.76 -14.90 -9.63
N LEU A 255 -3.71 -14.62 -8.72
CA LEU A 255 -3.47 -13.83 -7.51
C LEU A 255 -2.47 -14.46 -6.55
N GLU A 256 -2.14 -15.75 -6.67
CA GLU A 256 -1.10 -16.43 -5.90
C GLU A 256 0.29 -16.30 -6.49
N THR A 257 0.41 -15.85 -7.75
CA THR A 257 1.69 -15.69 -8.45
C THR A 257 2.64 -14.78 -7.64
N PRO A 258 3.80 -15.29 -7.18
CA PRO A 258 4.75 -14.48 -6.43
C PRO A 258 5.35 -13.40 -7.33
N VAL A 259 5.45 -12.17 -6.81
CA VAL A 259 6.07 -11.05 -7.54
C VAL A 259 7.49 -11.41 -8.02
N GLY A 260 8.22 -12.27 -7.30
CA GLY A 260 9.55 -12.74 -7.68
C GLY A 260 9.63 -13.48 -9.01
N GLN A 261 8.55 -14.09 -9.48
CA GLN A 261 8.52 -14.72 -10.80
C GLN A 261 8.33 -13.71 -11.94
N LEU A 262 7.79 -12.54 -11.61
CA LEU A 262 7.44 -11.46 -12.54
C LEU A 262 8.55 -10.40 -12.65
N ARG A 263 9.34 -10.16 -11.60
CA ARG A 263 10.45 -9.17 -11.65
C ARG A 263 11.57 -9.60 -12.59
N GLY A 264 12.44 -8.65 -12.95
CA GLY A 264 13.59 -8.88 -13.84
C GLY A 264 13.22 -9.18 -15.30
N LYS A 265 11.96 -8.96 -15.69
CA LYS A 265 11.43 -9.16 -17.05
C LYS A 265 10.60 -7.95 -17.44
N VAL A 266 10.51 -7.70 -18.75
CA VAL A 266 9.58 -6.72 -19.33
C VAL A 266 8.35 -7.48 -19.81
N HIS A 267 7.20 -7.11 -19.28
CA HIS A 267 5.89 -7.61 -19.68
C HIS A 267 5.18 -6.56 -20.52
N GLN A 268 3.92 -6.83 -20.89
CA GLN A 268 3.12 -5.95 -21.75
C GLN A 268 1.73 -5.78 -21.17
N PHE A 269 1.20 -4.57 -21.23
CA PHE A 269 -0.20 -4.23 -20.98
C PHE A 269 -0.69 -3.36 -22.14
N ASN A 270 -1.55 -3.91 -23.00
CA ASN A 270 -2.08 -3.21 -24.18
C ASN A 270 -0.99 -2.53 -25.04
N GLY A 271 0.15 -3.21 -25.22
CA GLY A 271 1.31 -2.70 -25.97
C GLY A 271 2.23 -1.75 -25.21
N ILE A 272 1.92 -1.43 -23.94
CA ILE A 272 2.77 -0.63 -23.06
C ILE A 272 3.68 -1.57 -22.25
N PRO A 273 5.01 -1.35 -22.23
CA PRO A 273 5.91 -2.16 -21.43
C PRO A 273 5.60 -2.03 -19.93
N VAL A 274 5.59 -3.16 -19.23
CA VAL A 274 5.36 -3.24 -17.78
C VAL A 274 6.55 -3.89 -17.11
N VAL A 275 7.10 -3.23 -16.09
CA VAL A 275 8.13 -3.81 -15.22
C VAL A 275 7.58 -3.94 -13.81
N ALA A 276 7.54 -5.18 -13.32
CA ALA A 276 7.16 -5.46 -11.94
C ALA A 276 8.37 -5.27 -11.02
N THR A 277 8.14 -4.65 -9.85
CA THR A 277 9.13 -4.55 -8.79
C THR A 277 8.52 -4.78 -7.40
N TYR A 278 9.34 -4.73 -6.35
CA TYR A 278 8.86 -4.82 -4.97
C TYR A 278 8.12 -3.55 -4.54
N HIS A 279 7.09 -3.72 -3.71
CA HIS A 279 6.38 -2.59 -3.12
C HIS A 279 7.30 -1.83 -2.14
N PRO A 280 7.30 -0.48 -2.11
CA PRO A 280 8.14 0.29 -1.18
C PRO A 280 7.96 -0.10 0.29
N ALA A 281 6.73 -0.36 0.74
CA ALA A 281 6.46 -0.86 2.09
C ALA A 281 7.16 -2.21 2.41
N TYR A 282 7.33 -3.08 1.42
CA TYR A 282 8.11 -4.32 1.59
C TYR A 282 9.60 -4.02 1.75
N LEU A 283 10.13 -3.11 0.93
CA LEU A 283 11.54 -2.71 0.96
C LEU A 283 11.94 -2.01 2.27
N LEU A 284 11.00 -1.32 2.93
CA LEU A 284 11.23 -0.77 4.27
C LEU A 284 11.41 -1.87 5.31
N ARG A 285 10.70 -3.00 5.18
CA ARG A 285 10.85 -4.17 6.08
C ARG A 285 12.02 -5.06 5.70
N LYS A 286 12.40 -5.10 4.42
CA LYS A 286 13.52 -5.88 3.88
C LYS A 286 14.48 -5.01 3.07
N PRO A 287 15.30 -4.18 3.73
CA PRO A 287 16.20 -3.25 3.03
C PRO A 287 17.19 -3.92 2.08
N ALA A 288 17.60 -5.17 2.36
CA ALA A 288 18.52 -5.92 1.50
C ALA A 288 17.98 -6.13 0.07
N ASP A 289 16.67 -6.12 -0.12
CA ASP A 289 16.04 -6.30 -1.43
C ASP A 289 15.96 -5.00 -2.26
N LYS A 290 16.38 -3.85 -1.70
CA LYS A 290 16.41 -2.57 -2.43
C LYS A 290 17.32 -2.63 -3.66
N ALA A 291 18.41 -3.40 -3.62
CA ALA A 291 19.28 -3.59 -4.78
C ALA A 291 18.57 -4.32 -5.93
N LYS A 292 17.65 -5.25 -5.62
CA LYS A 292 16.82 -5.92 -6.63
C LYS A 292 15.81 -4.94 -7.23
N ALA A 293 15.17 -4.13 -6.39
CA ALA A 293 14.27 -3.08 -6.88
C ALA A 293 14.99 -2.08 -7.78
N TRP A 294 16.22 -1.69 -7.45
CA TRP A 294 17.04 -0.85 -8.32
C TRP A 294 17.33 -1.49 -9.68
N ALA A 295 17.61 -2.80 -9.71
CA ALA A 295 17.82 -3.51 -10.97
C ALA A 295 16.54 -3.50 -11.84
N ASP A 296 15.36 -3.65 -11.24
CA ASP A 296 14.09 -3.53 -11.95
C ASP A 296 13.86 -2.11 -12.50
N LEU A 297 14.20 -1.07 -11.72
CA LEU A 297 14.14 0.32 -12.20
C LEU A 297 15.08 0.58 -13.38
N CYS A 298 16.30 0.04 -13.32
CA CYS A 298 17.23 0.07 -14.46
C CYS A 298 16.67 -0.64 -15.69
N LEU A 299 15.97 -1.77 -15.49
CA LEU A 299 15.30 -2.49 -16.56
C LEU A 299 14.18 -1.65 -17.18
N ALA A 300 13.39 -0.97 -16.35
CA ALA A 300 12.35 -0.06 -16.80
C ALA A 300 12.91 1.08 -17.66
N ILE A 301 14.02 1.69 -17.26
CA ILE A 301 14.71 2.71 -18.09
C ILE A 301 15.09 2.16 -19.47
N LYS A 302 15.62 0.93 -19.52
CA LYS A 302 16.02 0.29 -20.79
C LYS A 302 14.83 -0.09 -21.66
N ALA A 303 13.67 -0.33 -21.05
CA ALA A 303 12.44 -0.72 -21.74
C ALA A 303 11.66 0.47 -22.30
N LEU A 304 12.02 1.71 -21.95
CA LEU A 304 11.43 2.89 -22.55
C LEU A 304 11.65 2.87 -24.07
N PRO A 305 10.61 3.09 -24.89
CA PRO A 305 10.78 3.23 -26.32
C PRO A 305 11.71 4.41 -26.61
N ALA A 306 12.63 4.23 -27.57
CA ALA A 306 13.48 5.31 -28.06
C ALA A 306 12.59 6.36 -28.75
N ASN A 307 12.74 7.62 -28.35
CA ASN A 307 12.13 8.76 -29.06
C ASN A 307 12.81 8.98 -30.41
#